data_AF-A0A8S3J888-F1
#
_entry.id   AF-A0A8S3J888-F1
#
_cell.length_a   1.000
_cell.length_b   1.000
_cell.length_c   1.000
_cell.angle_alpha   90.00
_cell.angle_beta   90.00
_cell.angle_gamma   90.00
#
_symmetry.space_group_name_H-M   'P 1'
#
loop_
_entity.id
_entity.type
_entity.pdbx_description
1 polymer ?
#
loop_
_entity_poly.entity_id
_entity_poly.type
_entity_poly.pdbx_seq_one_letter_code
_entity_poly.pdbx_strand_id
1 'polypeptide(L)' 'YNAETDEDEPNMEEKSYDLASFFHGKYFYLFNNDFDDNTFRDIRRVIYAYDGVLEKQITSDVKYVITNRIWNQEFEK' A
#
# COMPACT_ATOMS: atom_id res chain seq x y z
N TYR A 1 47.25 -18.98 27.78
CA TYR A 1 45.80 -19.05 28.04
C TYR A 1 45.12 -18.41 26.85
N ASN A 2 44.52 -19.22 25.97
CA ASN A 2 43.63 -18.76 24.90
C ASN A 2 42.22 -18.65 25.50
N ALA A 3 41.53 -17.57 25.16
CA ALA A 3 40.08 -17.52 25.18
C ALA A 3 39.67 -16.52 24.09
N GLU A 4 39.58 -17.01 22.86
CA GLU A 4 38.72 -16.45 21.83
C GLU A 4 37.30 -16.58 22.38
N THR A 5 36.68 -15.46 22.73
CA THR A 5 35.23 -15.40 22.91
C THR A 5 34.65 -15.09 21.56
N ASP A 6 34.33 -16.15 20.81
CA ASP A 6 33.33 -16.10 19.75
C ASP A 6 32.00 -15.74 20.44
N GLU A 7 31.71 -14.44 20.47
CA GLU A 7 30.38 -13.94 20.78
C GLU A 7 29.51 -14.33 19.58
N ASP A 8 28.89 -15.52 19.67
CA ASP A 8 27.80 -15.93 18.79
C ASP A 8 26.69 -14.88 18.88
N GLU A 9 26.72 -13.88 17.98
CA GLU A 9 25.62 -12.97 17.78
C GLU A 9 24.38 -13.82 17.49
N PRO A 10 23.28 -13.66 18.25
CA PRO A 10 22.06 -14.39 17.95
C PRO A 10 21.62 -13.94 16.57
N ASN A 11 21.70 -14.85 15.60
CA ASN A 11 21.06 -14.74 14.30
C ASN A 11 19.55 -14.64 14.56
N MET A 12 19.09 -13.43 14.86
CA MET A 12 17.68 -13.08 14.81
C MET A 12 17.33 -13.22 13.33
N GLU A 13 16.83 -14.39 12.94
CA GLU A 13 15.90 -14.47 11.82
C GLU A 13 14.87 -13.37 12.08
N GLU A 14 15.00 -12.25 11.35
CA GLU A 14 14.00 -11.21 11.29
C GLU A 14 12.70 -11.94 10.98
N LYS A 15 11.83 -12.05 11.99
CA LYS A 15 10.47 -12.49 11.74
C LYS A 15 9.88 -11.45 10.80
N SER A 16 9.89 -11.76 9.51
CA SER A 16 9.10 -11.04 8.54
C SER A 16 7.67 -11.17 9.01
N TYR A 17 7.15 -10.11 9.65
CA TYR A 17 5.72 -9.97 9.83
C TYR A 17 5.18 -9.64 8.46
N ASP A 18 4.96 -10.67 7.64
CA ASP A 18 4.34 -10.51 6.34
C ASP A 18 3.03 -9.77 6.56
N LEU A 19 2.98 -8.52 6.10
CA LEU A 19 1.78 -7.71 6.16
C LEU A 19 0.69 -8.45 5.37
N ALA A 20 -0.53 -8.47 5.92
CA ALA A 20 -1.64 -9.15 5.27
C ALA A 20 -1.85 -8.59 3.85
N SER A 21 -1.99 -9.45 2.85
CA SER A 21 -2.18 -9.00 1.46
C SER A 21 -3.67 -8.74 1.16
N PHE A 22 -4.34 -7.92 1.98
CA PHE A 22 -5.80 -7.69 1.86
C PHE A 22 -6.22 -7.12 0.50
N PHE A 23 -5.30 -6.44 -0.17
CA PHE A 23 -5.52 -5.80 -1.46
C PHE A 23 -4.85 -6.50 -2.63
N HIS A 24 -4.33 -7.72 -2.43
CA HIS A 24 -3.74 -8.51 -3.50
C HIS A 24 -4.68 -8.62 -4.71
N GLY A 25 -4.19 -8.22 -5.89
CA GLY A 25 -4.97 -8.22 -7.14
C GLY A 25 -6.12 -7.20 -7.19
N LYS A 26 -6.12 -6.19 -6.32
CA LYS A 26 -7.06 -5.06 -6.32
C LYS A 26 -6.38 -3.80 -6.85
N TYR A 27 -7.06 -3.17 -7.79
CA TYR A 27 -6.61 -1.95 -8.46
C TYR A 27 -7.50 -0.80 -8.01
N PHE A 28 -6.86 0.26 -7.55
CA PHE A 28 -7.48 1.46 -7.01
C PHE A 28 -7.16 2.64 -7.90
N TYR A 29 -8.13 3.54 -8.05
CA TYR A 29 -7.89 4.86 -8.59
C TYR A 29 -8.22 5.90 -7.52
N LEU A 30 -7.24 6.76 -7.22
CA LEU A 30 -7.41 7.87 -6.30
C LEU A 30 -7.67 9.13 -7.09
N PHE A 31 -8.88 9.70 -6.96
CA PHE A 31 -9.27 10.86 -7.77
C PHE A 31 -8.43 12.08 -7.38
N ASN A 32 -7.77 12.67 -8.37
CA ASN A 32 -6.86 13.81 -8.16
C ASN A 32 -7.61 15.04 -7.64
N ASN A 33 -6.96 15.82 -6.77
CA ASN A 33 -7.45 17.08 -6.19
C ASN A 33 -8.68 16.97 -5.27
N ASP A 34 -9.08 15.76 -4.88
CA ASP A 34 -10.15 15.55 -3.88
C ASP A 34 -9.67 15.50 -2.43
N PHE A 35 -8.36 15.34 -2.28
CA PHE A 35 -7.68 15.17 -1.00
C PHE A 35 -6.49 16.12 -0.94
N ASP A 36 -6.20 16.64 0.26
CA ASP A 36 -4.93 17.32 0.51
C ASP A 36 -3.75 16.34 0.42
N ASP A 37 -2.54 16.88 0.28
CA ASP A 37 -1.32 16.09 0.07
C ASP A 37 -1.04 15.07 1.18
N ASN A 38 -1.39 15.37 2.44
CA ASN A 38 -1.18 14.45 3.54
C ASN A 38 -2.16 13.29 3.48
N THR A 39 -3.46 13.59 3.32
CA THR A 39 -4.51 12.57 3.17
C THR A 39 -4.24 11.68 1.96
N PHE A 40 -3.86 12.28 0.83
CA PHE A 40 -3.51 11.56 -0.38
C PHE A 40 -2.32 10.62 -0.15
N ARG A 41 -1.25 11.10 0.51
CA ARG A 41 -0.09 10.29 0.87
C ARG A 41 -0.46 9.11 1.77
N ASP A 42 -1.32 9.33 2.75
CA ASP A 42 -1.68 8.30 3.73
C ASP A 42 -2.56 7.21 3.10
N ILE A 43 -3.51 7.58 2.24
CA ILE A 43 -4.29 6.61 1.45
C ILE A 43 -3.36 5.74 0.60
N ARG A 44 -2.40 6.33 -0.10
CA ARG A 44 -1.44 5.58 -0.94
C ARG A 44 -0.65 4.58 -0.12
N ARG A 45 -0.15 5.00 1.06
CA ARG A 45 0.61 4.12 1.95
C ARG A 45 -0.19 2.92 2.39
N VAL A 46 -1.45 3.11 2.77
CA VAL A 46 -2.34 2.01 3.16
C VAL A 46 -2.55 1.05 2.00
N ILE A 47 -2.82 1.55 0.79
CA ILE A 47 -3.03 0.68 -0.38
C ILE A 47 -1.79 -0.17 -0.65
N TYR A 48 -0.60 0.43 -0.67
CA TYR A 48 0.64 -0.32 -0.91
C TYR A 48 1.02 -1.26 0.23
N ALA A 49 0.78 -0.86 1.49
CA ALA A 49 1.12 -1.67 2.66
C ALA A 49 0.37 -3.01 2.71
N TYR A 50 -0.81 -3.08 2.08
CA TYR A 50 -1.64 -4.28 2.01
C TYR A 50 -1.67 -4.91 0.61
N ASP A 51 -0.64 -4.66 -0.21
CA ASP A 51 -0.42 -5.24 -1.55
C ASP A 51 -1.48 -4.87 -2.60
N GLY A 52 -1.92 -3.60 -2.59
CA GLY A 52 -2.81 -3.04 -3.60
C GLY A 52 -2.06 -2.26 -4.68
N VAL A 53 -2.69 -2.11 -5.84
CA VAL A 53 -2.14 -1.36 -6.98
C VAL A 53 -2.89 -0.05 -7.16
N LEU A 54 -2.16 1.04 -7.36
CA LEU A 54 -2.73 2.35 -7.69
C LEU A 54 -2.54 2.66 -9.17
N GLU A 55 -3.67 2.85 -9.85
CA GLU A 55 -3.72 3.24 -11.25
C GLU A 55 -3.66 4.76 -11.41
N LYS A 56 -3.06 5.20 -12.52
CA LYS A 56 -2.97 6.63 -12.88
C LYS A 56 -4.23 7.16 -13.53
N GLN A 57 -5.10 6.28 -14.01
CA GLN A 57 -6.34 6.58 -14.73
C GLN A 57 -7.41 5.55 -14.35
N ILE A 58 -8.68 5.89 -14.57
CA ILE A 58 -9.78 4.93 -14.48
C ILE A 58 -9.71 4.06 -15.73
N THR A 59 -9.47 2.77 -15.55
CA THR A 59 -9.44 1.75 -16.60
C THR A 59 -10.40 0.64 -16.22
N SER A 60 -10.67 -0.29 -17.14
CA SER A 60 -11.51 -1.47 -16.86
C SER A 60 -10.98 -2.37 -15.74
N ASP A 61 -9.71 -2.25 -15.38
CA ASP A 61 -9.07 -3.06 -14.34
C ASP A 61 -9.30 -2.45 -12.95
N VAL A 62 -9.63 -1.15 -12.87
CA VAL A 62 -9.91 -0.45 -11.61
C VAL A 62 -11.19 -0.98 -10.99
N LYS A 63 -11.06 -1.56 -9.80
CA LYS A 63 -12.20 -2.08 -9.01
C LYS A 63 -12.74 -1.07 -8.01
N TYR A 64 -11.93 -0.10 -7.62
CA TYR A 64 -12.23 0.84 -6.56
C TYR A 64 -11.82 2.26 -6.94
N VAL A 65 -12.77 3.19 -6.88
CA VAL A 65 -12.52 4.63 -7.01
C VAL A 65 -12.62 5.25 -5.62
N ILE A 66 -11.59 5.99 -5.21
CA ILE A 66 -11.53 6.70 -3.92
C ILE A 66 -11.66 8.20 -4.21
N THR A 67 -12.71 8.82 -3.65
CA THR A 67 -13.08 10.22 -3.88
C THR A 67 -13.82 10.79 -2.68
N ASN A 68 -13.70 12.11 -2.46
CA ASN A 68 -14.53 12.87 -1.51
C ASN A 68 -15.76 13.52 -2.19
N ARG A 69 -15.96 13.29 -3.49
CA ARG A 69 -17.09 13.83 -4.25
C ARG A 69 -18.29 12.91 -4.18
N ILE A 70 -19.44 13.48 -4.49
CA ILE A 70 -20.64 12.72 -4.81
C ILE A 70 -20.38 11.96 -6.12
N TRP A 71 -20.78 10.68 -6.14
CA TRP A 71 -20.67 9.83 -7.32
C TRP A 71 -21.32 10.48 -8.55
N ASN A 72 -20.61 10.47 -9.69
CA ASN A 72 -21.04 11.08 -10.95
C ASN A 72 -20.50 10.29 -12.16
N GLN A 73 -20.88 10.70 -13.38
CA GLN A 73 -20.50 10.03 -14.63
C GLN A 73 -19.00 10.06 -14.95
N GLU A 74 -18.20 10.89 -14.28
CA GLU A 74 -16.75 10.91 -14.48
C GLU A 74 -16.09 9.62 -13.98
N PHE A 75 -16.73 8.89 -13.05
CA PHE A 75 -16.25 7.64 -12.48
C PHE A 75 -16.69 6.39 -13.24
N GLU A 76 -17.60 6.53 -14.21
CA GLU A 76 -18.17 5.42 -15.02
C GLU A 76 -17.40 5.17 -16.33
N LYS A 77 -16.18 5.70 -16.43
CA LYS A 77 -15.36 5.66 -17.65
C LYS A 77 -14.59 4.36 -17.82
#